data_AF-A0A1V3RJS5-F1
#
_entry.id   AF-A0A1V3RJS5-F1
#
_cell.length_a   1.000
_cell.length_b   1.000
_cell.length_c   1.000
_cell.angle_alpha   90.00
_cell.angle_beta   90.00
_cell.angle_gamma   90.00
#
_symmetry.space_group_name_H-M   'P 1'
#
loop_
_entity.id
_entity.type
_entity.pdbx_description
1 polymer ?
#
loop_
_entity_poly.entity_id
_entity_poly.type
_entity_poly.pdbx_seq_one_letter_code
_entity_poly.pdbx_strand_id
1 'polypeptide(L)'
;MKSKLLPILLTGMTLGTAWAIRGQFGHEQGAAWAGGIACVFLILFSRRKEWISGGLKAVLLGAIGWGLGGMMSYGQVVGYGRVNDFLNVSYGLLMMFVIGGLYGFLGGGLFGLGLQESSSAKKIAWHQLLVEMCAGAIIFYYFVVEELGILMTPPRSEAWAICAGAAIALAYFCSRNSYSGSLKVAIYSGLGAGFGFAFGEFLLVLGNVSGLKINFWNVMEYSLGFFGGIGMAYGALTASFETQKSESKPLPSKVAWPIFGLMTLIPFIVWQQTFWDNDVVAIYKNAVPANPEYWAGVGITLGFFAFLICMFSGFTISKKWRSSTDTERFDLMKWTGIILFGTYVIYTFLITGSYLSFYRPEQFMYVLNFGVVLALLPYCNVEFALEPFQPKKALYLFVGIITFLLVISAVAISTHDGLPHAKGRFGVEIPE
;
A
#
# COMPACT_ATOMS: atom_id res chain seq x y z
N MET A 1 11.19 26.21 9.06
CA MET A 1 12.19 25.55 8.18
C MET A 1 11.46 24.55 7.29
N LYS A 2 11.66 24.57 5.97
CA LYS A 2 11.14 23.52 5.08
C LYS A 2 12.22 22.45 4.92
N SER A 3 11.87 21.17 5.10
CA SER A 3 12.82 20.04 5.01
C SER A 3 12.64 19.26 3.71
N LYS A 4 13.75 18.89 3.08
CA LYS A 4 13.75 18.02 1.88
C LYS A 4 13.32 16.60 2.20
N LEU A 5 13.54 16.10 3.42
CA LEU A 5 13.15 14.74 3.81
C LEU A 5 11.67 14.62 4.21
N LEU A 6 11.03 15.75 4.53
CA LEU A 6 9.66 15.77 5.03
C LEU A 6 8.64 15.12 4.06
N PRO A 7 8.65 15.37 2.74
CA PRO A 7 7.78 14.68 1.79
C PRO A 7 7.91 13.15 1.84
N ILE A 8 9.14 12.63 1.97
CA ILE A 8 9.40 11.19 2.03
C ILE A 8 8.83 10.59 3.30
N LEU A 9 9.11 11.22 4.45
CA LEU A 9 8.61 10.77 5.75
C LEU A 9 7.08 10.85 5.83
N LEU A 10 6.47 11.92 5.33
CA LEU A 10 5.02 12.06 5.31
C LEU A 10 4.36 11.05 4.38
N THR A 11 4.95 10.72 3.21
CA THR A 11 4.43 9.62 2.37
C THR A 11 4.52 8.28 3.10
N GLY A 12 5.62 8.02 3.81
CA GLY A 12 5.74 6.86 4.70
C GLY A 12 4.64 6.84 5.76
N MET A 13 4.47 7.91 6.53
CA MET A 13 3.44 8.00 7.57
C MET A 13 2.03 7.84 7.01
N THR A 14 1.74 8.43 5.85
CA THR A 14 0.43 8.32 5.18
C THR A 14 0.16 6.88 4.77
N LEU A 15 1.10 6.23 4.05
CA LEU A 15 0.90 4.86 3.62
C LEU A 15 0.90 3.90 4.81
N GLY A 16 1.79 4.06 5.79
CA GLY A 16 1.81 3.26 7.01
C GLY A 16 0.49 3.33 7.78
N THR A 17 -0.07 4.53 7.94
CA THR A 17 -1.36 4.71 8.62
C THR A 17 -2.50 4.08 7.82
N ALA A 18 -2.55 4.29 6.51
CA ALA A 18 -3.57 3.68 5.68
C ALA A 18 -3.41 2.14 5.62
N TRP A 19 -2.19 1.62 5.61
CA TRP A 19 -1.94 0.18 5.59
C TRP A 19 -2.32 -0.50 6.91
N ALA A 20 -2.06 0.16 8.04
CA ALA A 20 -2.53 -0.27 9.36
C ALA A 20 -4.06 -0.36 9.43
N ILE A 21 -4.74 0.65 8.87
CA ILE A 21 -6.21 0.65 8.79
C ILE A 21 -6.72 -0.48 7.87
N ARG A 22 -6.00 -0.81 6.79
CA ARG A 22 -6.34 -1.85 5.81
C ARG A 22 -6.70 -3.19 6.42
N GLY A 23 -6.05 -3.56 7.53
CA GLY A 23 -6.35 -4.79 8.27
C GLY A 23 -7.82 -4.94 8.69
N GLN A 24 -8.62 -3.86 8.65
CA GLN A 24 -10.03 -3.86 8.99
C GLN A 24 -11.00 -3.97 7.79
N PHE A 25 -10.53 -3.85 6.53
CA PHE A 25 -11.39 -3.62 5.34
C PHE A 25 -11.36 -4.70 4.27
N GLY A 26 -10.63 -5.80 4.50
CA GLY A 26 -10.35 -6.82 3.50
C GLY A 26 -9.07 -6.55 2.70
N HIS A 27 -8.55 -7.59 2.03
CA HIS A 27 -7.16 -7.65 1.60
C HIS A 27 -6.90 -6.86 0.30
N GLU A 28 -7.76 -6.97 -0.71
CA GLU A 28 -7.60 -6.32 -2.03
C GLU A 28 -8.05 -4.86 -2.04
N GLN A 29 -9.34 -4.62 -1.80
CA GLN A 29 -9.94 -3.29 -1.87
C GLN A 29 -9.40 -2.35 -0.79
N GLY A 30 -9.07 -2.90 0.39
CA GLY A 30 -8.39 -2.16 1.44
C GLY A 30 -7.02 -1.70 0.97
N ALA A 31 -6.21 -2.60 0.38
CA ALA A 31 -4.89 -2.26 -0.13
C ALA A 31 -4.96 -1.22 -1.25
N ALA A 32 -5.97 -1.34 -2.12
CA ALA A 32 -6.20 -0.38 -3.19
C ALA A 32 -6.46 1.03 -2.66
N TRP A 33 -7.33 1.15 -1.65
CA TRP A 33 -7.64 2.44 -1.02
C TRP A 33 -6.41 3.02 -0.33
N ALA A 34 -5.68 2.21 0.44
CA ALA A 34 -4.45 2.65 1.11
C ALA A 34 -3.38 3.14 0.13
N GLY A 35 -3.15 2.39 -0.95
CA GLY A 35 -2.26 2.79 -2.04
C GLY A 35 -2.71 4.10 -2.71
N GLY A 36 -4.00 4.25 -2.99
CA GLY A 36 -4.57 5.48 -3.55
C GLY A 36 -4.35 6.69 -2.64
N ILE A 37 -4.58 6.55 -1.33
CA ILE A 37 -4.33 7.61 -0.34
C ILE A 37 -2.85 8.02 -0.37
N ALA A 38 -1.91 7.07 -0.33
CA ALA A 38 -0.49 7.43 -0.35
C ALA A 38 -0.06 8.09 -1.66
N CYS A 39 -0.57 7.61 -2.80
CA CYS A 39 -0.25 8.16 -4.11
C CYS A 39 -0.74 9.61 -4.24
N VAL A 40 -1.97 9.92 -3.82
CA VAL A 40 -2.49 11.30 -3.89
C VAL A 40 -1.72 12.23 -2.97
N PHE A 41 -1.40 11.79 -1.75
CA PHE A 41 -0.60 12.59 -0.82
C PHE A 41 0.84 12.77 -1.27
N LEU A 42 1.48 11.77 -1.90
CA LEU A 42 2.80 11.93 -2.51
C LEU A 42 2.79 13.03 -3.59
N ILE A 43 1.76 13.06 -4.44
CA ILE A 43 1.61 14.15 -5.41
C ILE A 43 1.45 15.50 -4.70
N LEU A 44 0.65 15.59 -3.65
CA LEU A 44 0.46 16.83 -2.89
C LEU A 44 1.75 17.30 -2.20
N PHE A 45 2.51 16.38 -1.59
CA PHE A 45 3.79 16.69 -0.95
C PHE A 45 4.85 17.08 -1.99
N SER A 46 4.77 16.54 -3.21
CA SER A 46 5.68 16.88 -4.31
C SER A 46 5.58 18.35 -4.72
N ARG A 47 4.39 18.96 -4.61
CA ARG A 47 4.05 20.30 -5.15
C ARG A 47 4.41 20.53 -6.62
N ARG A 48 4.65 19.45 -7.37
CA ARG A 48 5.00 19.46 -8.79
C ARG A 48 3.75 19.71 -9.62
N LYS A 49 3.73 20.83 -10.35
CA LYS A 49 2.57 21.22 -11.19
C LYS A 49 2.30 20.19 -12.28
N GLU A 50 3.38 19.64 -12.84
CA GLU A 50 3.36 18.58 -13.83
C GLU A 50 2.61 17.33 -13.35
N TRP A 51 2.73 16.98 -12.06
CA TRP A 51 2.05 15.82 -11.48
C TRP A 51 0.60 16.10 -11.13
N ILE A 52 0.20 17.36 -10.90
CA ILE A 52 -1.19 17.67 -10.55
C ILE A 52 -2.11 17.46 -11.75
N SER A 53 -1.69 17.90 -12.94
CA SER A 53 -2.55 17.95 -14.14
C SER A 53 -3.04 16.59 -14.66
N GLY A 54 -2.23 15.53 -14.54
CA GLY A 54 -2.58 14.14 -14.87
C GLY A 54 -2.51 13.18 -13.68
N GLY A 55 -2.24 13.70 -12.47
CA GLY A 55 -1.93 12.92 -11.28
C GLY A 55 -3.00 11.95 -10.84
N LEU A 56 -4.28 12.31 -10.99
CA LEU A 56 -5.38 11.44 -10.57
C LEU A 56 -5.36 10.10 -11.30
N LYS A 57 -4.94 10.07 -12.58
CA LYS A 57 -4.75 8.81 -13.31
C LYS A 57 -3.63 7.99 -12.67
N ALA A 58 -2.50 8.62 -12.33
CA ALA A 58 -1.41 7.95 -11.63
C ALA A 58 -1.87 7.39 -10.27
N VAL A 59 -2.65 8.16 -9.52
CA VAL A 59 -3.23 7.74 -8.24
C VAL A 59 -4.10 6.49 -8.40
N LEU A 60 -5.00 6.46 -9.40
CA LEU A 60 -5.82 5.28 -9.66
C LEU A 60 -4.96 4.06 -10.03
N LEU A 61 -3.95 4.23 -10.87
CA LEU A 61 -3.06 3.14 -11.28
C LEU A 61 -2.24 2.61 -10.10
N GLY A 62 -1.76 3.50 -9.22
CA GLY A 62 -1.12 3.13 -7.96
C GLY A 62 -2.07 2.36 -7.05
N ALA A 63 -3.30 2.84 -6.87
CA ALA A 63 -4.33 2.13 -6.12
C ALA A 63 -4.56 0.72 -6.66
N ILE A 64 -4.72 0.56 -7.98
CA ILE A 64 -4.85 -0.76 -8.61
C ILE A 64 -3.63 -1.63 -8.33
N GLY A 65 -2.41 -1.11 -8.49
CA GLY A 65 -1.18 -1.88 -8.27
C GLY A 65 -1.01 -2.38 -6.84
N TRP A 66 -1.27 -1.53 -5.84
CA TRP A 66 -1.25 -1.95 -4.44
C TRP A 66 -2.41 -2.92 -4.12
N GLY A 67 -3.58 -2.72 -4.73
CA GLY A 67 -4.74 -3.60 -4.61
C GLY A 67 -4.52 -5.00 -5.19
N LEU A 68 -3.82 -5.11 -6.33
CA LEU A 68 -3.45 -6.39 -6.95
C LEU A 68 -2.67 -7.29 -5.99
N GLY A 69 -1.81 -6.72 -5.14
CA GLY A 69 -1.09 -7.52 -4.15
C GLY A 69 -1.98 -8.11 -3.06
N GLY A 70 -3.19 -7.58 -2.86
CA GLY A 70 -4.15 -8.03 -1.86
C GLY A 70 -4.54 -9.51 -1.94
N MET A 71 -4.43 -10.13 -3.12
CA MET A 71 -4.74 -11.55 -3.31
C MET A 71 -3.70 -12.49 -2.69
N MET A 72 -2.50 -11.98 -2.36
CA MET A 72 -1.43 -12.79 -1.79
C MET A 72 -1.73 -13.15 -0.34
N SER A 73 -1.70 -14.45 -0.03
CA SER A 73 -1.75 -14.88 1.36
C SER A 73 -0.36 -14.82 1.99
N TYR A 74 -0.29 -14.35 3.24
CA TYR A 74 0.97 -14.30 4.00
C TYR A 74 0.85 -14.82 5.42
N GLY A 75 -0.36 -15.14 5.90
CA GLY A 75 -0.55 -15.60 7.28
C GLY A 75 0.20 -16.90 7.62
N GLN A 76 0.43 -17.79 6.65
CA GLN A 76 1.28 -18.97 6.84
C GLN A 76 2.75 -18.58 7.01
N VAL A 77 3.21 -17.61 6.23
CA VAL A 77 4.59 -17.13 6.27
C VAL A 77 4.91 -16.47 7.61
N VAL A 78 3.97 -15.66 8.14
CA VAL A 78 4.06 -15.11 9.51
C VAL A 78 4.15 -16.20 10.58
N GLY A 79 3.52 -17.36 10.33
CA GLY A 79 3.64 -18.52 11.20
C GLY A 79 5.05 -19.13 11.22
N TYR A 80 5.78 -19.05 10.10
CA TYR A 80 7.17 -19.51 10.02
C TYR A 80 8.12 -18.61 10.82
N GLY A 81 7.83 -17.32 11.00
CA GLY A 81 8.62 -16.44 11.88
C GLY A 81 8.46 -16.73 13.38
N ARG A 82 7.50 -17.58 13.77
CA ARG A 82 7.14 -17.86 15.18
C ARG A 82 7.76 -19.13 15.77
N VAL A 83 8.43 -19.92 14.95
CA VAL A 83 9.22 -21.10 15.37
C VAL A 83 10.60 -20.68 15.89
N ASN A 84 11.31 -21.61 16.52
CA ASN A 84 12.62 -21.38 17.15
C ASN A 84 13.79 -21.91 16.31
N ASP A 85 13.57 -22.34 15.06
CA ASP A 85 14.64 -22.79 14.18
C ASP A 85 15.02 -21.75 13.13
N PHE A 86 16.33 -21.65 12.87
CA PHE A 86 16.87 -20.63 11.98
C PHE A 86 16.33 -20.74 10.55
N LEU A 87 16.14 -21.96 10.03
CA LEU A 87 15.78 -22.17 8.63
C LEU A 87 14.34 -21.71 8.33
N ASN A 88 13.37 -22.06 9.18
CA ASN A 88 12.00 -21.61 9.00
C ASN A 88 11.86 -20.11 9.26
N VAL A 89 12.50 -19.57 10.31
CA VAL A 89 12.40 -18.13 10.61
C VAL A 89 13.04 -17.30 9.50
N SER A 90 14.24 -17.68 9.02
CA SER A 90 14.87 -17.00 7.89
C SER A 90 14.05 -17.12 6.62
N TYR A 91 13.47 -18.30 6.34
CA TYR A 91 12.55 -18.46 5.22
C TYR A 91 11.31 -17.57 5.37
N GLY A 92 10.69 -17.51 6.54
CA GLY A 92 9.55 -16.65 6.85
C GLY A 92 9.85 -15.18 6.54
N LEU A 93 10.90 -14.62 7.16
CA LEU A 93 11.29 -13.23 6.94
C LEU A 93 11.64 -12.95 5.46
N LEU A 94 12.35 -13.86 4.78
CA LEU A 94 12.71 -13.69 3.37
C LEU A 94 11.49 -13.76 2.45
N MET A 95 10.54 -14.65 2.71
CA MET A 95 9.32 -14.73 1.91
C MET A 95 8.40 -13.55 2.19
N MET A 96 8.35 -13.03 3.42
CA MET A 96 7.66 -11.75 3.72
C MET A 96 8.32 -10.58 2.99
N PHE A 97 9.64 -10.57 2.89
CA PHE A 97 10.36 -9.60 2.06
C PHE A 97 9.94 -9.68 0.59
N VAL A 98 9.78 -10.89 0.04
CA VAL A 98 9.26 -11.10 -1.32
C VAL A 98 7.83 -10.60 -1.46
N ILE A 99 6.92 -11.00 -0.57
CA ILE A 99 5.49 -10.62 -0.64
C ILE A 99 5.34 -9.09 -0.51
N GLY A 100 5.97 -8.48 0.49
CA GLY A 100 5.97 -7.02 0.64
C GLY A 100 6.61 -6.33 -0.56
N GLY A 101 7.67 -6.94 -1.12
CA GLY A 101 8.31 -6.52 -2.35
C GLY A 101 7.36 -6.45 -3.53
N LEU A 102 6.53 -7.47 -3.72
CA LEU A 102 5.55 -7.54 -4.82
C LEU A 102 4.45 -6.48 -4.68
N TYR A 103 3.94 -6.25 -3.46
CA TYR A 103 3.02 -5.13 -3.18
C TYR A 103 3.62 -3.80 -3.62
N GLY A 104 4.82 -3.48 -3.11
CA GLY A 104 5.49 -2.23 -3.39
C GLY A 104 5.87 -2.07 -4.86
N PHE A 105 6.32 -3.15 -5.52
CA PHE A 105 6.75 -3.13 -6.90
C PHE A 105 5.60 -2.86 -7.86
N LEU A 106 4.48 -3.57 -7.72
CA LEU A 106 3.29 -3.37 -8.56
C LEU A 106 2.65 -2.00 -8.30
N GLY A 107 2.45 -1.64 -7.03
CA GLY A 107 1.88 -0.36 -6.62
C GLY A 107 2.72 0.83 -7.08
N GLY A 108 4.01 0.83 -6.74
CA GLY A 108 4.95 1.88 -7.13
C GLY A 108 5.21 1.92 -8.63
N GLY A 109 5.27 0.79 -9.31
CA GLY A 109 5.53 0.71 -10.74
C GLY A 109 4.37 1.25 -11.60
N LEU A 110 3.13 0.86 -11.30
CA LEU A 110 1.95 1.39 -11.99
C LEU A 110 1.73 2.87 -11.69
N PHE A 111 1.95 3.30 -10.45
CA PHE A 111 1.95 4.72 -10.08
C PHE A 111 3.02 5.50 -10.86
N GLY A 112 4.25 4.99 -10.89
CA GLY A 112 5.39 5.60 -11.59
C GLY A 112 5.18 5.68 -13.11
N LEU A 113 4.50 4.71 -13.73
CA LEU A 113 4.08 4.80 -15.14
C LEU A 113 3.00 5.86 -15.32
N GLY A 114 2.03 5.95 -14.41
CA GLY A 114 1.06 7.05 -14.42
C GLY A 114 1.71 8.43 -14.33
N LEU A 115 2.73 8.59 -13.47
CA LEU A 115 3.52 9.82 -13.39
C LEU A 115 4.31 10.10 -14.66
N GLN A 116 4.90 9.07 -15.27
CA GLN A 116 5.61 9.18 -16.54
C GLN A 116 4.68 9.70 -17.65
N GLU A 117 3.47 9.17 -17.80
CA GLU A 117 2.51 9.65 -18.79
C GLU A 117 1.95 11.03 -18.46
N SER A 118 1.81 11.38 -17.17
CA SER A 118 1.39 12.72 -16.75
C SER A 118 2.47 13.78 -17.00
N SER A 119 3.74 13.39 -16.89
CA SER A 119 4.88 14.32 -16.95
C SER A 119 5.52 14.39 -18.34
N SER A 120 5.31 13.37 -19.17
CA SER A 120 5.86 13.26 -20.53
C SER A 120 4.75 13.28 -21.57
N ALA A 121 5.06 13.73 -22.80
CA ALA A 121 4.12 13.63 -23.92
C ALA A 121 3.94 12.18 -24.43
N LYS A 122 4.73 11.23 -23.91
CA LYS A 122 4.75 9.84 -24.34
C LYS A 122 3.58 9.09 -23.70
N LYS A 123 2.62 8.70 -24.55
CA LYS A 123 1.51 7.84 -24.13
C LYS A 123 2.00 6.43 -23.85
N ILE A 124 1.48 5.83 -22.79
CA ILE A 124 1.80 4.46 -22.43
C ILE A 124 0.81 3.53 -23.12
N ALA A 125 1.33 2.46 -23.71
CA ALA A 125 0.52 1.39 -24.31
C ALA A 125 -0.13 0.52 -23.23
N TRP A 126 -1.08 1.09 -22.49
CA TRP A 126 -1.75 0.44 -21.35
C TRP A 126 -2.38 -0.91 -21.71
N HIS A 127 -2.97 -1.02 -22.89
CA HIS A 127 -3.55 -2.28 -23.38
C HIS A 127 -2.49 -3.38 -23.48
N GLN A 128 -1.33 -3.07 -24.07
CA GLN A 128 -0.23 -4.02 -24.21
C GLN A 128 0.35 -4.39 -22.86
N LEU A 129 0.57 -3.41 -21.97
CA LEU A 129 1.06 -3.68 -20.61
C LEU A 129 0.12 -4.61 -19.85
N LEU A 130 -1.19 -4.36 -19.88
CA LEU A 130 -2.17 -5.20 -19.18
C LEU A 130 -2.18 -6.63 -19.72
N VAL A 131 -2.12 -6.81 -21.04
CA VAL A 131 -2.03 -8.15 -21.66
C VAL A 131 -0.74 -8.85 -21.24
N GLU A 132 0.40 -8.17 -21.27
CA GLU A 132 1.69 -8.73 -20.85
C GLU A 132 1.72 -9.10 -19.37
N MET A 133 1.14 -8.27 -18.49
CA MET A 133 1.01 -8.57 -17.06
C MET A 133 0.12 -9.79 -16.82
N CYS A 134 -1.03 -9.89 -17.50
CA CYS A 134 -1.91 -11.06 -17.40
C CYS A 134 -1.23 -12.33 -17.92
N ALA A 135 -0.59 -12.27 -19.08
CA ALA A 135 0.13 -13.41 -19.65
C ALA A 135 1.29 -13.84 -18.75
N GLY A 136 2.09 -12.88 -18.26
CA GLY A 136 3.19 -13.14 -17.32
C GLY A 136 2.70 -13.78 -16.02
N ALA A 137 1.59 -13.30 -15.47
CA ALA A 137 0.98 -13.87 -14.27
C ALA A 137 0.55 -15.33 -14.46
N ILE A 138 -0.13 -15.64 -15.57
CA ILE A 138 -0.58 -17.00 -15.91
C ILE A 138 0.63 -17.92 -16.12
N ILE A 139 1.57 -17.52 -16.97
CA ILE A 139 2.75 -18.33 -17.31
C ILE A 139 3.56 -18.63 -16.05
N PHE A 140 3.82 -17.61 -15.22
CA PHE A 140 4.63 -17.79 -14.02
C PHE A 140 3.92 -18.69 -13.00
N TYR A 141 2.62 -18.49 -12.77
CA TYR A 141 1.87 -19.33 -11.84
C TYR A 141 1.90 -20.81 -12.26
N TYR A 142 1.47 -21.12 -13.49
CA TYR A 142 1.42 -22.52 -13.94
C TYR A 142 2.80 -23.16 -14.01
N PHE A 143 3.83 -22.42 -14.43
CA PHE A 143 5.17 -22.99 -14.48
C PHE A 143 5.79 -23.19 -13.10
N VAL A 144 5.72 -22.20 -12.21
CA VAL A 144 6.42 -22.25 -10.92
C VAL A 144 5.65 -23.04 -9.86
N VAL A 145 4.33 -22.87 -9.82
CA VAL A 145 3.48 -23.50 -8.79
C VAL A 145 3.02 -24.87 -9.24
N GLU A 146 2.39 -24.97 -10.41
CA GLU A 146 1.76 -26.24 -10.84
C GLU A 146 2.79 -27.24 -11.38
N GLU A 147 3.71 -26.82 -12.26
CA GLU A 147 4.70 -27.73 -12.87
C GLU A 147 5.88 -28.01 -11.93
N LEU A 148 6.51 -26.96 -11.36
CA LEU A 148 7.69 -27.13 -10.50
C LEU A 148 7.35 -27.43 -9.03
N GLY A 149 6.09 -27.29 -8.62
CA GLY A 149 5.67 -27.54 -7.23
C GLY A 149 6.28 -26.59 -6.21
N ILE A 150 6.73 -25.39 -6.62
CA ILE A 150 7.35 -24.42 -5.71
C ILE A 150 6.26 -23.63 -4.99
N LEU A 151 5.86 -24.15 -3.83
CA LEU A 151 4.85 -23.54 -2.96
C LEU A 151 5.52 -22.62 -1.94
N MET A 152 4.97 -21.44 -1.65
CA MET A 152 5.43 -20.52 -0.60
C MET A 152 4.53 -20.58 0.63
N THR A 153 3.22 -20.73 0.43
CA THR A 153 2.17 -20.54 1.45
C THR A 153 1.22 -21.73 1.65
N PRO A 154 1.62 -23.01 1.47
CA PRO A 154 0.68 -24.13 1.55
C PRO A 154 0.04 -24.23 2.95
N PRO A 155 -1.24 -24.64 3.07
CA PRO A 155 -2.19 -25.02 2.01
C PRO A 155 -3.00 -23.82 1.46
N ARG A 156 -2.54 -22.58 1.65
CA ARG A 156 -3.22 -21.39 1.17
C ARG A 156 -2.90 -21.10 -0.29
N SER A 157 -3.60 -20.09 -0.84
CA SER A 157 -3.43 -19.63 -2.22
C SER A 157 -2.01 -19.14 -2.50
N GLU A 158 -1.41 -19.67 -3.57
CA GLU A 158 -0.09 -19.30 -4.09
C GLU A 158 -0.15 -18.08 -5.04
N ALA A 159 -1.10 -17.16 -4.80
CA ALA A 159 -1.28 -15.98 -5.63
C ALA A 159 -0.09 -15.01 -5.66
N TRP A 160 0.91 -15.18 -4.78
CA TRP A 160 2.19 -14.47 -4.90
C TRP A 160 2.86 -14.74 -6.25
N ALA A 161 2.70 -15.95 -6.82
CA ALA A 161 3.27 -16.31 -8.11
C ALA A 161 2.57 -15.56 -9.26
N ILE A 162 1.26 -15.33 -9.16
CA ILE A 162 0.49 -14.47 -10.09
C ILE A 162 1.06 -13.05 -10.05
N CYS A 163 1.22 -12.49 -8.84
CA CYS A 163 1.80 -11.15 -8.66
C CYS A 163 3.26 -11.06 -9.15
N ALA A 164 4.06 -12.10 -8.93
CA ALA A 164 5.45 -12.17 -9.38
C ALA A 164 5.55 -12.18 -10.91
N GLY A 165 4.74 -12.99 -11.59
CA GLY A 165 4.67 -13.00 -13.06
C GLY A 165 4.24 -11.64 -13.63
N ALA A 166 3.24 -11.00 -13.04
CA ALA A 166 2.82 -9.65 -13.41
C ALA A 166 3.93 -8.61 -13.18
N ALA A 167 4.66 -8.70 -12.06
CA ALA A 167 5.77 -7.80 -11.73
C ALA A 167 6.94 -7.95 -12.70
N ILE A 168 7.30 -9.18 -13.09
CA ILE A 168 8.34 -9.45 -14.10
C ILE A 168 7.94 -8.83 -15.45
N ALA A 169 6.70 -9.04 -15.89
CA ALA A 169 6.19 -8.45 -17.12
C ALA A 169 6.21 -6.92 -17.08
N LEU A 170 5.79 -6.31 -15.96
CA LEU A 170 5.87 -4.86 -15.75
C LEU A 170 7.32 -4.35 -15.80
N ALA A 171 8.26 -5.06 -15.16
CA ALA A 171 9.67 -4.71 -15.19
C ALA A 171 10.23 -4.75 -16.62
N TYR A 172 9.92 -5.82 -17.35
CA TYR A 172 10.33 -6.01 -18.74
C TYR A 172 9.73 -4.92 -19.65
N PHE A 173 8.43 -4.60 -19.49
CA PHE A 173 7.76 -3.52 -20.19
C PHE A 173 8.44 -2.17 -19.95
N CYS A 174 8.75 -1.84 -18.69
CA CYS A 174 9.44 -0.60 -18.35
C CYS A 174 10.84 -0.55 -18.96
N SER A 175 11.60 -1.66 -18.89
CA SER A 175 12.95 -1.74 -19.43
C SER A 175 12.97 -1.56 -20.95
N ARG A 176 12.16 -2.35 -21.69
CA ARG A 176 12.16 -2.33 -23.16
C ARG A 176 11.64 -1.03 -23.77
N ASN A 177 10.81 -0.29 -23.03
CA ASN A 177 10.27 1.00 -23.46
C ASN A 177 11.04 2.21 -22.89
N SER A 178 12.15 1.98 -22.18
CA SER A 178 12.98 3.02 -21.54
C SER A 178 12.26 3.86 -20.48
N TYR A 179 11.30 3.28 -19.75
CA TYR A 179 10.64 3.92 -18.60
C TYR A 179 11.45 3.75 -17.32
N SER A 180 12.71 4.22 -17.33
CA SER A 180 13.65 4.06 -16.22
C SER A 180 13.20 4.75 -14.93
N GLY A 181 12.49 5.90 -15.05
CA GLY A 181 11.89 6.59 -13.91
C GLY A 181 10.86 5.72 -13.21
N SER A 182 9.91 5.15 -13.96
CA SER A 182 8.88 4.25 -13.43
C SER A 182 9.47 2.97 -12.85
N LEU A 183 10.48 2.38 -13.50
CA LEU A 183 11.19 1.21 -13.00
C LEU A 183 11.91 1.50 -11.67
N LYS A 184 12.52 2.69 -11.54
CA LYS A 184 13.12 3.15 -10.28
C LYS A 184 12.08 3.21 -9.17
N VAL A 185 10.90 3.79 -9.43
CA VAL A 185 9.81 3.84 -8.45
C VAL A 185 9.38 2.43 -8.02
N ALA A 186 9.17 1.53 -8.99
CA ALA A 186 8.81 0.13 -8.71
C ALA A 186 9.82 -0.54 -7.78
N ILE A 187 11.12 -0.45 -8.12
CA ILE A 187 12.18 -1.13 -7.37
C ILE A 187 12.32 -0.57 -5.96
N TYR A 188 12.40 0.74 -5.77
CA TYR A 188 12.56 1.31 -4.43
C TYR A 188 11.31 1.16 -3.57
N SER A 189 10.11 1.25 -4.16
CA SER A 189 8.85 0.94 -3.48
C SER A 189 8.81 -0.52 -3.04
N GLY A 190 9.20 -1.45 -3.91
CA GLY A 190 9.31 -2.88 -3.60
C GLY A 190 10.33 -3.16 -2.49
N LEU A 191 11.56 -2.66 -2.61
CA LEU A 191 12.58 -2.84 -1.57
C LEU A 191 12.13 -2.28 -0.20
N GLY A 192 11.50 -1.11 -0.20
CA GLY A 192 10.95 -0.50 1.01
C GLY A 192 9.81 -1.31 1.61
N ALA A 193 8.81 -1.70 0.82
CA ALA A 193 7.66 -2.46 1.30
C ALA A 193 8.05 -3.86 1.76
N GLY A 194 8.94 -4.54 1.02
CA GLY A 194 9.51 -5.83 1.40
C GLY A 194 10.25 -5.74 2.73
N PHE A 195 11.19 -4.79 2.85
CA PHE A 195 11.92 -4.60 4.10
C PHE A 195 10.98 -4.32 5.26
N GLY A 196 10.02 -3.40 5.06
CA GLY A 196 9.05 -3.03 6.07
C GLY A 196 8.17 -4.20 6.51
N PHE A 197 7.84 -5.11 5.60
CA PHE A 197 7.00 -6.26 5.95
C PHE A 197 7.77 -7.30 6.76
N ALA A 198 8.97 -7.67 6.30
CA ALA A 198 9.83 -8.62 7.00
C ALA A 198 10.32 -8.09 8.36
N PHE A 199 10.72 -6.82 8.41
CA PHE A 199 11.09 -6.17 9.67
C PHE A 199 9.87 -6.03 10.59
N GLY A 200 8.69 -5.75 10.05
CA GLY A 200 7.43 -5.74 10.79
C GLY A 200 7.09 -7.09 11.41
N GLU A 201 7.32 -8.19 10.69
CA GLU A 201 7.15 -9.55 11.22
C GLU A 201 8.11 -9.83 12.38
N PHE A 202 9.38 -9.42 12.25
CA PHE A 202 10.34 -9.50 13.34
C PHE A 202 9.87 -8.71 14.58
N LEU A 203 9.35 -7.50 14.41
CA LEU A 203 8.77 -6.71 15.50
C LEU A 203 7.53 -7.39 16.10
N LEU A 204 6.74 -8.08 15.28
CA LEU A 204 5.60 -8.87 15.75
C LEU A 204 6.05 -10.02 16.67
N VAL A 205 7.12 -10.73 16.32
CA VAL A 205 7.72 -11.77 17.17
C VAL A 205 8.16 -11.18 18.50
N LEU A 206 9.00 -10.13 18.49
CA LEU A 206 9.48 -9.48 19.71
C LEU A 206 8.33 -8.91 20.56
N GLY A 207 7.31 -8.36 19.91
CA GLY A 207 6.12 -7.84 20.57
C GLY A 207 5.37 -8.91 21.36
N ASN A 208 5.19 -10.10 20.76
CA ASN A 208 4.58 -11.23 21.46
C ASN A 208 5.42 -11.70 22.65
N VAL A 209 6.74 -11.70 22.53
CA VAL A 209 7.66 -12.03 23.64
C VAL A 209 7.60 -10.98 24.76
N SER A 210 7.46 -9.70 24.42
CA SER A 210 7.48 -8.60 25.38
C SER A 210 6.28 -8.57 26.35
N GLY A 211 5.18 -9.24 26.01
CA GLY A 211 3.92 -9.18 26.77
C GLY A 211 3.20 -7.82 26.73
N LEU A 212 3.67 -6.86 25.92
CA LEU A 212 2.99 -5.58 25.73
C LEU A 212 1.63 -5.78 25.07
N LYS A 213 0.58 -5.17 25.64
CA LYS A 213 -0.79 -5.23 25.11
C LYS A 213 -1.01 -4.26 23.94
N ILE A 214 -0.14 -4.34 22.94
CA ILE A 214 -0.21 -3.58 21.70
C ILE A 214 -0.57 -4.56 20.57
N ASN A 215 -1.41 -4.13 19.63
CA ASN A 215 -1.67 -4.91 18.44
C ASN A 215 -0.45 -4.91 17.51
N PHE A 216 0.49 -5.84 17.73
CA PHE A 216 1.70 -5.93 16.93
C PHE A 216 1.48 -6.40 15.49
N TRP A 217 0.34 -7.04 15.19
CA TRP A 217 -0.03 -7.31 13.80
C TRP A 217 -0.21 -6.00 13.03
N ASN A 218 -0.85 -5.04 13.66
CA ASN A 218 -1.02 -3.70 13.12
C ASN A 218 0.32 -2.95 13.00
N VAL A 219 1.26 -3.18 13.92
CA VAL A 219 2.64 -2.64 13.82
C VAL A 219 3.37 -3.21 12.60
N MET A 220 3.21 -4.51 12.33
CA MET A 220 3.75 -5.13 11.11
C MET A 220 3.13 -4.52 9.85
N GLU A 221 1.81 -4.37 9.81
CA GLU A 221 1.11 -3.76 8.66
C GLU A 221 1.49 -2.28 8.46
N TYR A 222 1.61 -1.52 9.56
CA TYR A 222 2.11 -0.15 9.53
C TYR A 222 3.53 -0.09 8.97
N SER A 223 4.42 -1.03 9.37
CA SER A 223 5.81 -1.08 8.93
C SER A 223 5.91 -1.30 7.42
N LEU A 224 5.14 -2.24 6.86
CA LEU A 224 5.04 -2.45 5.40
C LEU A 224 4.70 -1.13 4.71
N GLY A 225 3.61 -0.48 5.12
CA GLY A 225 3.16 0.76 4.50
C GLY A 225 4.17 1.90 4.68
N PHE A 226 4.77 2.04 5.85
CA PHE A 226 5.71 3.11 6.16
C PHE A 226 6.97 3.05 5.30
N PHE A 227 7.65 1.90 5.28
CA PHE A 227 8.87 1.73 4.49
C PHE A 227 8.56 1.65 2.98
N GLY A 228 7.42 1.06 2.59
CA GLY A 228 6.93 1.09 1.22
C GLY A 228 6.68 2.52 0.72
N GLY A 229 6.08 3.37 1.56
CA GLY A 229 5.81 4.77 1.25
C GLY A 229 7.10 5.59 1.13
N ILE A 230 8.08 5.36 2.01
CA ILE A 230 9.42 5.94 1.91
C ILE A 230 10.09 5.53 0.60
N GLY A 231 10.08 4.24 0.27
CA GLY A 231 10.67 3.71 -0.95
C GLY A 231 10.02 4.30 -2.21
N MET A 232 8.68 4.35 -2.24
CA MET A 232 7.92 4.94 -3.33
C MET A 232 8.21 6.43 -3.48
N ALA A 233 8.23 7.20 -2.39
CA ALA A 233 8.52 8.63 -2.41
C ALA A 233 9.96 8.92 -2.84
N TYR A 234 10.95 8.22 -2.28
CA TYR A 234 12.35 8.35 -2.69
C TYR A 234 12.50 8.03 -4.18
N GLY A 235 11.94 6.91 -4.63
CA GLY A 235 11.97 6.50 -6.02
C GLY A 235 11.36 7.55 -6.95
N ALA A 236 10.19 8.09 -6.62
CA ALA A 236 9.49 9.05 -7.46
C ALA A 236 10.12 10.45 -7.45
N LEU A 237 10.49 10.97 -6.27
CA LEU A 237 10.99 12.34 -6.14
C LEU A 237 12.41 12.51 -6.70
N THR A 238 13.18 11.42 -6.77
CA THR A 238 14.53 11.41 -7.35
C THR A 238 14.58 10.83 -8.77
N ALA A 239 13.45 10.38 -9.33
CA ALA A 239 13.38 9.88 -10.69
C ALA A 239 13.33 11.03 -11.70
N SER A 240 14.08 10.88 -12.79
CA SER A 240 13.92 11.71 -13.98
C SER A 240 12.83 11.13 -14.87
N PHE A 241 11.64 11.71 -14.79
CA PHE A 241 10.60 11.50 -15.81
C PHE A 241 10.93 12.45 -16.97
N GLU A 242 11.14 11.92 -18.17
CA GLU A 242 11.43 12.72 -19.38
C GLU A 242 10.39 13.84 -19.52
N THR A 243 10.78 15.05 -19.15
CA THR A 243 9.90 16.23 -19.14
C THR A 243 10.23 17.03 -20.39
N GLN A 244 9.31 17.10 -21.35
CA GLN A 244 9.47 18.10 -22.39
C GLN A 244 9.27 19.49 -21.77
N LYS A 245 10.24 20.38 -21.98
CA LYS A 245 9.99 21.83 -22.04
C LYS A 245 9.10 22.06 -23.25
N SER A 246 7.79 21.97 -23.11
CA SER A 246 6.87 22.31 -24.19
C SER A 246 5.86 23.32 -23.68
N GLU A 247 5.84 24.45 -24.37
CA GLU A 247 4.84 25.53 -24.35
C GLU A 247 3.43 25.05 -24.74
N SER A 248 3.25 23.75 -25.03
CA SER A 248 1.96 23.15 -25.32
C SER A 248 1.17 22.86 -24.03
N LYS A 249 0.06 23.58 -23.86
CA LYS A 249 -0.97 23.35 -22.82
C LYS A 249 -1.19 21.84 -22.56
N PRO A 250 -1.13 21.36 -21.30
CA PRO A 250 -1.51 19.99 -20.99
C PRO A 250 -2.96 19.78 -21.43
N LEU A 251 -3.20 18.84 -22.35
CA LEU A 251 -4.57 18.47 -22.70
C LEU A 251 -5.30 18.03 -21.43
N PRO A 252 -6.53 18.48 -21.18
CA PRO A 252 -7.27 18.08 -20.00
C PRO A 252 -7.48 16.56 -20.04
N SER A 253 -6.80 15.83 -19.15
CA SER A 253 -7.04 14.42 -18.96
C SER A 253 -8.51 14.21 -18.57
N LYS A 254 -9.18 13.21 -19.14
CA LYS A 254 -10.53 12.83 -18.71
C LYS A 254 -10.43 12.24 -17.30
N VAL A 255 -10.43 13.09 -16.26
CA VAL A 255 -10.30 12.69 -14.85
C VAL A 255 -11.53 11.97 -14.27
N ALA A 256 -12.64 11.95 -15.01
CA ALA A 256 -13.88 11.32 -14.56
C ALA A 256 -13.68 9.83 -14.21
N TRP A 257 -12.92 9.09 -15.02
CA TRP A 257 -12.61 7.69 -14.77
C TRP A 257 -11.72 7.47 -13.54
N PRO A 258 -10.57 8.18 -13.41
CA PRO A 258 -9.78 8.18 -12.19
C PRO A 258 -10.57 8.48 -10.92
N ILE A 259 -11.38 9.54 -10.94
CA ILE A 259 -12.19 9.94 -9.79
C ILE A 259 -13.27 8.91 -9.48
N PHE A 260 -13.95 8.39 -10.50
CA PHE A 260 -14.94 7.32 -10.31
C PHE A 260 -14.30 6.09 -9.65
N GLY A 261 -13.14 5.65 -10.13
CA GLY A 261 -12.41 4.53 -9.53
C GLY A 261 -12.05 4.79 -8.05
N LEU A 262 -11.49 5.97 -7.77
CA LEU A 262 -10.97 6.31 -6.44
C LEU A 262 -12.05 6.66 -5.41
N MET A 263 -13.05 7.46 -5.79
CA MET A 263 -14.02 8.06 -4.87
C MET A 263 -15.41 7.42 -4.97
N THR A 264 -15.61 6.44 -5.85
CA THR A 264 -16.87 5.71 -5.96
C THR A 264 -16.63 4.22 -5.89
N LEU A 265 -15.91 3.64 -6.86
CA LEU A 265 -15.79 2.18 -6.98
C LEU A 265 -15.07 1.55 -5.79
N ILE A 266 -13.87 2.03 -5.44
CA ILE A 266 -13.10 1.47 -4.32
C ILE A 266 -13.85 1.64 -2.98
N PRO A 267 -14.33 2.84 -2.59
CA PRO A 267 -15.10 3.02 -1.36
C PRO A 267 -16.39 2.20 -1.32
N PHE A 268 -17.09 2.06 -2.45
CA PHE A 268 -18.29 1.24 -2.55
C PHE A 268 -18.00 -0.24 -2.27
N ILE A 269 -16.98 -0.81 -2.91
CA ILE A 269 -16.60 -2.22 -2.71
C ILE A 269 -16.21 -2.45 -1.24
N VAL A 270 -15.46 -1.52 -0.65
CA VAL A 270 -15.08 -1.60 0.77
C VAL A 270 -16.31 -1.53 1.66
N TRP A 271 -17.23 -0.61 1.39
CA TRP A 271 -18.47 -0.51 2.14
C TRP A 271 -19.29 -1.81 2.04
N GLN A 272 -19.51 -2.31 0.83
CA GLN A 272 -20.29 -3.51 0.58
C GLN A 272 -19.65 -4.73 1.25
N GLN A 273 -18.36 -5.02 1.01
CA GLN A 273 -17.72 -6.19 1.61
C GLN A 273 -17.55 -6.09 3.12
N THR A 274 -17.42 -4.89 3.68
CA THR A 274 -17.11 -4.75 5.11
C THR A 274 -18.33 -4.53 5.99
N PHE A 275 -19.32 -3.78 5.53
CA PHE A 275 -20.52 -3.49 6.31
C PHE A 275 -21.70 -4.40 5.97
N TRP A 276 -21.78 -4.88 4.74
CA TRP A 276 -22.91 -5.70 4.29
C TRP A 276 -22.63 -7.20 4.42
N ASP A 277 -21.46 -7.64 3.95
CA ASP A 277 -21.15 -9.08 3.86
C ASP A 277 -20.59 -9.66 5.18
N ASN A 278 -20.00 -8.84 6.05
CA ASN A 278 -19.46 -9.28 7.34
C ASN A 278 -20.52 -9.23 8.45
N ASP A 279 -20.37 -10.12 9.45
CA ASP A 279 -21.16 -10.06 10.69
C ASP A 279 -20.70 -8.91 11.59
N VAL A 280 -21.08 -7.68 11.21
CA VAL A 280 -20.80 -6.46 11.98
C VAL A 280 -21.44 -6.55 13.37
N VAL A 281 -22.56 -7.25 13.52
CA VAL A 281 -23.24 -7.44 14.80
C VAL A 281 -22.33 -8.20 15.79
N ALA A 282 -21.63 -9.24 15.34
CA ALA A 282 -20.65 -9.94 16.17
C ALA A 282 -19.50 -9.04 16.64
N ILE A 283 -19.02 -8.12 15.80
CA ILE A 283 -17.99 -7.15 16.18
C ILE A 283 -18.51 -6.20 17.26
N TYR A 284 -19.73 -5.68 17.07
CA TYR A 284 -20.36 -4.75 18.01
C TYR A 284 -20.71 -5.38 19.36
N LYS A 285 -21.01 -6.69 19.42
CA LYS A 285 -21.19 -7.42 20.69
C LYS A 285 -19.97 -7.29 21.61
N ASN A 286 -18.76 -7.28 21.05
CA ASN A 286 -17.53 -7.15 21.80
C ASN A 286 -17.25 -5.71 22.23
N ALA A 287 -17.68 -4.73 21.42
CA ALA A 287 -17.45 -3.30 21.69
C ALA A 287 -18.48 -2.72 22.67
N VAL A 288 -19.76 -3.03 22.51
CA VAL A 288 -20.88 -2.52 23.33
C VAL A 288 -21.90 -3.64 23.54
N PRO A 289 -21.89 -4.32 24.71
CA PRO A 289 -22.81 -5.41 25.00
C PRO A 289 -24.29 -4.98 25.03
N ALA A 290 -24.56 -3.70 25.27
CA ALA A 290 -25.91 -3.15 25.30
C ALA A 290 -26.41 -2.82 23.88
N ASN A 291 -27.44 -3.54 23.42
CA ASN A 291 -28.11 -3.35 22.13
C ASN A 291 -27.16 -3.34 20.90
N PRO A 292 -26.35 -4.40 20.70
CA PRO A 292 -25.35 -4.45 19.61
C PRO A 292 -25.96 -4.36 18.22
N GLU A 293 -27.18 -4.88 18.01
CA GLU A 293 -27.90 -4.82 16.73
C GLU A 293 -28.25 -3.39 16.32
N TYR A 294 -28.72 -2.57 17.28
CA TYR A 294 -29.03 -1.16 17.04
C TYR A 294 -27.77 -0.40 16.62
N TRP A 295 -26.68 -0.55 17.38
CA TRP A 295 -25.43 0.16 17.11
C TRP A 295 -24.76 -0.29 15.81
N ALA A 296 -24.81 -1.59 15.49
CA ALA A 296 -24.36 -2.09 14.20
C ALA A 296 -25.17 -1.47 13.04
N GLY A 297 -26.50 -1.39 13.16
CA GLY A 297 -27.36 -0.73 12.17
C GLY A 297 -27.04 0.74 11.98
N VAL A 298 -26.76 1.46 13.08
CA VAL A 298 -26.28 2.85 13.03
C VAL A 298 -24.94 2.94 12.30
N GLY A 299 -23.97 2.08 12.64
CA GLY A 299 -22.65 2.02 11.99
C GLY A 299 -22.73 1.79 10.48
N ILE A 300 -23.55 0.83 10.04
CA ILE A 300 -23.80 0.53 8.62
C ILE A 300 -24.41 1.74 7.90
N THR A 301 -25.42 2.37 8.51
CA THR A 301 -26.11 3.54 7.95
C THR A 301 -25.17 4.73 7.79
N LEU A 302 -24.38 5.04 8.83
CA LEU A 302 -23.37 6.10 8.78
C LEU A 302 -22.28 5.78 7.75
N GLY A 303 -21.87 4.51 7.62
CA GLY A 303 -20.92 4.06 6.61
C GLY A 303 -21.43 4.33 5.19
N PHE A 304 -22.72 4.06 4.94
CA PHE A 304 -23.37 4.33 3.66
C PHE A 304 -23.43 5.83 3.35
N PHE A 305 -23.80 6.67 4.31
CA PHE A 305 -23.79 8.13 4.12
C PHE A 305 -22.38 8.67 3.86
N ALA A 306 -21.37 8.16 4.57
CA ALA A 306 -19.98 8.53 4.31
C ALA A 306 -19.50 8.10 2.91
N PHE A 307 -19.97 6.97 2.39
CA PHE A 307 -19.78 6.59 0.98
C PHE A 307 -20.45 7.60 0.03
N LEU A 308 -21.72 7.95 0.26
CA LEU A 308 -22.43 8.91 -0.59
C LEU A 308 -21.73 10.27 -0.62
N ILE A 309 -21.27 10.76 0.53
CA ILE A 309 -20.48 12.00 0.62
C ILE A 309 -19.21 11.90 -0.24
N CYS A 310 -18.49 10.78 -0.15
CA CYS A 310 -17.30 10.53 -0.97
C CYS A 310 -17.64 10.58 -2.48
N MET A 311 -18.70 9.86 -2.89
CA MET A 311 -19.17 9.79 -4.28
C MET A 311 -19.60 11.16 -4.83
N PHE A 312 -20.47 11.88 -4.13
CA PHE A 312 -20.96 13.19 -4.58
C PHE A 312 -19.86 14.25 -4.62
N SER A 313 -18.90 14.19 -3.68
CA SER A 313 -17.72 15.03 -3.72
C SER A 313 -16.86 14.72 -4.94
N GLY A 314 -16.63 13.44 -5.25
CA GLY A 314 -15.94 13.01 -6.45
C GLY A 314 -16.61 13.53 -7.73
N PHE A 315 -17.93 13.38 -7.85
CA PHE A 315 -18.68 13.92 -9.00
C PHE A 315 -18.47 15.44 -9.16
N THR A 316 -18.52 16.18 -8.06
CA THR A 316 -18.33 17.64 -8.05
C THR A 316 -16.90 18.02 -8.45
N ILE A 317 -15.89 17.33 -7.91
CA ILE A 317 -14.48 17.54 -8.24
C ILE A 317 -14.23 17.26 -9.73
N SER A 318 -14.78 16.16 -10.26
CA SER A 318 -14.67 15.79 -11.67
C SER A 318 -15.24 16.86 -12.61
N LYS A 319 -16.39 17.44 -12.26
CA LYS A 319 -17.02 18.51 -13.03
C LYS A 319 -16.17 19.79 -13.04
N LYS A 320 -15.65 20.19 -11.86
CA LYS A 320 -14.84 21.42 -11.70
C LYS A 320 -13.46 21.31 -12.36
N TRP A 321 -12.86 20.13 -12.38
CA TRP A 321 -11.47 19.92 -12.82
C TRP A 321 -11.12 20.53 -14.19
N ARG A 322 -12.05 20.45 -15.15
CA ARG A 322 -11.82 20.91 -16.53
C ARG A 322 -11.69 22.42 -16.65
N SER A 323 -12.52 23.16 -15.90
CA SER A 323 -12.54 24.62 -15.91
C SER A 323 -11.54 25.24 -14.92
N SER A 324 -10.93 24.43 -14.06
CA SER A 324 -10.01 24.89 -13.02
C SER A 324 -8.62 25.24 -13.54
N THR A 325 -8.08 26.31 -12.99
CA THR A 325 -6.66 26.71 -13.03
C THR A 325 -5.78 25.72 -12.26
N ASP A 326 -4.46 25.81 -12.41
CA ASP A 326 -3.54 24.88 -11.73
C ASP A 326 -3.60 24.98 -10.20
N THR A 327 -3.79 26.19 -9.65
CA THR A 327 -3.97 26.38 -8.20
C THR A 327 -5.25 25.71 -7.72
N GLU A 328 -6.37 25.91 -8.43
CA GLU A 328 -7.64 25.26 -8.10
C GLU A 328 -7.55 23.74 -8.23
N ARG A 329 -6.81 23.21 -9.22
CA ARG A 329 -6.58 21.76 -9.35
C ARG A 329 -5.77 21.20 -8.19
N PHE A 330 -4.80 21.95 -7.66
CA PHE A 330 -4.09 21.55 -6.44
C PHE A 330 -5.06 21.44 -5.27
N ASP A 331 -5.95 22.42 -5.09
CA ASP A 331 -6.95 22.40 -4.04
C ASP A 331 -7.95 21.26 -4.21
N LEU A 332 -8.41 21.00 -5.45
CA LEU A 332 -9.27 19.85 -5.76
C LEU A 332 -8.57 18.51 -5.44
N MET A 333 -7.31 18.35 -5.81
CA MET A 333 -6.50 17.17 -5.48
C MET A 333 -6.33 17.03 -3.96
N LYS A 334 -6.13 18.13 -3.25
CA LYS A 334 -6.03 18.16 -1.78
C LYS A 334 -7.33 17.69 -1.15
N TRP A 335 -8.47 18.17 -1.63
CA TRP A 335 -9.78 17.71 -1.17
C TRP A 335 -10.03 16.24 -1.50
N THR A 336 -9.62 15.76 -2.68
CA THR A 336 -9.65 14.31 -3.00
C THR A 336 -8.87 13.51 -1.96
N GLY A 337 -7.64 13.91 -1.62
CA GLY A 337 -6.83 13.24 -0.60
C GLY A 337 -7.46 13.27 0.79
N ILE A 338 -7.96 14.44 1.23
CA ILE A 338 -8.62 14.60 2.53
C ILE A 338 -9.86 13.72 2.64
N ILE A 339 -10.69 13.70 1.60
CA ILE A 339 -11.94 12.92 1.60
C ILE A 339 -11.61 11.43 1.58
N LEU A 340 -10.69 10.98 0.72
CA LEU A 340 -10.30 9.58 0.67
C LEU A 340 -9.75 9.09 2.00
N PHE A 341 -8.82 9.83 2.61
CA PHE A 341 -8.20 9.41 3.87
C PHE A 341 -9.17 9.60 5.04
N GLY A 342 -9.92 10.70 5.08
CA GLY A 342 -10.93 10.95 6.11
C GLY A 342 -12.04 9.89 6.12
N THR A 343 -12.60 9.54 4.96
CA THR A 343 -13.61 8.47 4.87
C THR A 343 -13.03 7.13 5.32
N TYR A 344 -11.77 6.84 4.95
CA TYR A 344 -11.09 5.61 5.36
C TYR A 344 -10.88 5.54 6.89
N VAL A 345 -10.50 6.66 7.52
CA VAL A 345 -10.43 6.76 8.99
C VAL A 345 -11.82 6.62 9.62
N ILE A 346 -12.85 7.28 9.09
CA ILE A 346 -14.22 7.16 9.61
C ILE A 346 -14.70 5.70 9.55
N TYR A 347 -14.45 5.02 8.44
CA TYR A 347 -14.89 3.64 8.26
C TYR A 347 -14.29 2.70 9.30
N THR A 348 -13.02 2.88 9.72
CA THR A 348 -12.43 2.00 10.73
C THR A 348 -13.09 2.13 12.09
N PHE A 349 -13.47 3.35 12.50
CA PHE A 349 -14.26 3.55 13.72
C PHE A 349 -15.64 2.91 13.60
N LEU A 350 -16.32 3.12 12.46
CA LEU A 350 -17.67 2.61 12.25
C LEU A 350 -17.76 1.08 12.16
N ILE A 351 -16.75 0.39 11.64
CA ILE A 351 -16.76 -1.09 11.62
C ILE A 351 -16.50 -1.65 13.00
N THR A 352 -15.53 -1.06 13.70
CA THR A 352 -15.01 -1.66 14.93
C THR A 352 -15.78 -1.24 16.17
N GLY A 353 -16.68 -0.25 16.06
CA GLY A 353 -17.44 0.30 17.18
C GLY A 353 -16.57 1.00 18.23
N SER A 354 -15.29 1.25 17.93
CA SER A 354 -14.30 1.81 18.86
C SER A 354 -14.60 3.24 19.31
N TYR A 355 -15.48 3.95 18.60
CA TYR A 355 -15.98 5.26 19.02
C TYR A 355 -16.94 5.18 20.22
N LEU A 356 -17.46 3.98 20.53
CA LEU A 356 -18.37 3.73 21.66
C LEU A 356 -17.64 3.17 22.88
N SER A 357 -16.56 2.41 22.68
CA SER A 357 -15.70 1.91 23.74
C SER A 357 -14.25 2.09 23.33
N PHE A 358 -13.45 2.77 24.15
CA PHE A 358 -12.03 3.07 23.88
C PHE A 358 -11.12 1.82 23.94
N TYR A 359 -11.64 0.63 23.61
CA TYR A 359 -10.94 -0.66 23.70
C TYR A 359 -9.83 -0.84 22.65
N ARG A 360 -9.85 -0.05 21.58
CA ARG A 360 -8.82 0.00 20.52
C ARG A 360 -8.12 1.37 20.49
N PRO A 361 -7.25 1.67 21.47
CA PRO A 361 -6.58 2.97 21.56
C PRO A 361 -5.71 3.28 20.32
N GLU A 362 -5.25 2.26 19.60
CA GLU A 362 -4.45 2.41 18.38
C GLU A 362 -5.18 3.17 17.27
N GLN A 363 -6.51 3.14 17.22
CA GLN A 363 -7.27 3.84 16.16
C GLN A 363 -7.23 5.36 16.31
N PHE A 364 -7.08 5.86 17.53
CA PHE A 364 -6.90 7.30 17.77
C PHE A 364 -5.55 7.79 17.25
N MET A 365 -4.54 6.91 17.17
CA MET A 365 -3.27 7.23 16.51
C MET A 365 -3.44 7.45 15.00
N TYR A 366 -4.45 6.84 14.37
CA TYR A 366 -4.74 7.11 12.96
C TYR A 366 -5.24 8.53 12.74
N VAL A 367 -6.13 9.00 13.63
CA VAL A 367 -6.63 10.38 13.62
C VAL A 367 -5.49 11.36 13.86
N LEU A 368 -4.63 11.07 14.83
CA LEU A 368 -3.45 11.88 15.11
C LEU A 368 -2.52 11.94 13.88
N ASN A 369 -2.19 10.80 13.27
CA ASN A 369 -1.34 10.76 12.08
C ASN A 369 -1.97 11.49 10.90
N PHE A 370 -3.28 11.34 10.69
CA PHE A 370 -4.00 12.10 9.67
C PHE A 370 -3.90 13.61 9.92
N GLY A 371 -4.10 14.05 11.17
CA GLY A 371 -3.93 15.45 11.57
C GLY A 371 -2.50 15.97 11.34
N VAL A 372 -1.48 15.20 11.72
CA VAL A 372 -0.06 15.52 11.52
C VAL A 372 0.26 15.65 10.04
N VAL A 373 -0.20 14.71 9.21
CA VAL A 373 -0.02 14.75 7.75
C VAL A 373 -0.59 16.03 7.15
N LEU A 374 -1.80 16.43 7.54
CA LEU A 374 -2.43 17.65 7.05
C LEU A 374 -1.74 18.91 7.58
N ALA A 375 -1.35 18.93 8.85
CA ALA A 375 -0.67 20.06 9.48
C ALA A 375 0.71 20.30 8.88
N LEU A 376 1.41 19.25 8.45
CA LEU A 376 2.77 19.34 7.91
C LEU A 376 2.83 19.52 6.38
N LEU A 377 1.75 19.23 5.64
CA LEU A 377 1.66 19.45 4.19
C LEU A 377 2.08 20.87 3.72
N PRO A 378 1.74 21.97 4.43
CA PRO A 378 2.20 23.32 4.11
C PRO A 378 3.73 23.51 4.13
N TYR A 379 4.46 22.64 4.85
CA TYR A 379 5.90 22.78 5.08
C TYR A 379 6.78 21.94 4.15
N CYS A 380 6.18 21.13 3.27
CA CYS A 380 6.91 20.37 2.26
C CYS A 380 7.65 21.28 1.27
N ASN A 381 8.96 21.04 1.09
CA ASN A 381 9.76 21.59 0.00
C ASN A 381 10.41 20.45 -0.79
N VAL A 382 10.46 20.59 -2.11
CA VAL A 382 10.82 19.52 -3.03
C VAL A 382 11.92 20.01 -3.95
N GLU A 383 13.13 19.99 -3.39
CA GLU A 383 14.36 20.28 -4.11
C GLU A 383 15.25 19.04 -4.06
N PHE A 384 14.83 17.99 -4.76
CA PHE A 384 15.62 16.77 -4.91
C PHE A 384 16.45 16.85 -6.19
N ALA A 385 17.71 16.47 -6.09
CA ALA A 385 18.54 16.21 -7.26
C ALA A 385 17.95 14.99 -8.00
N LEU A 386 17.80 15.13 -9.32
CA LEU A 386 17.41 14.00 -10.17
C LEU A 386 18.61 13.05 -10.25
N GLU A 387 18.38 11.78 -9.95
CA GLU A 387 19.40 10.74 -10.03
C GLU A 387 18.96 9.72 -11.08
N PRO A 388 19.82 9.40 -12.06
CA PRO A 388 19.53 8.32 -13.00
C PRO A 388 19.32 7.01 -12.24
N PHE A 389 18.54 6.10 -12.81
CA PHE A 389 18.38 4.79 -12.19
C PHE A 389 19.72 4.04 -12.21
N GLN A 390 20.17 3.61 -11.03
CA GLN A 390 21.43 2.88 -10.83
C GLN A 390 21.15 1.46 -10.35
N PRO A 391 21.10 0.46 -11.25
CA PRO A 391 20.80 -0.93 -10.89
C PRO A 391 21.74 -1.50 -9.81
N LYS A 392 23.03 -1.15 -9.86
CA LYS A 392 24.03 -1.60 -8.87
C LYS A 392 23.69 -1.15 -7.45
N LYS A 393 23.22 0.09 -7.28
CA LYS A 393 22.83 0.63 -5.97
C LYS A 393 21.63 -0.13 -5.39
N ALA A 394 20.63 -0.41 -6.24
CA ALA A 394 19.48 -1.22 -5.85
C ALA A 394 19.88 -2.66 -5.48
N LEU A 395 20.83 -3.26 -6.22
CA LEU A 395 21.36 -4.59 -5.90
C LEU A 395 22.11 -4.61 -4.57
N TYR A 396 22.98 -3.63 -4.29
CA TYR A 396 23.66 -3.54 -2.99
C TYR A 396 22.67 -3.37 -1.84
N LEU A 397 21.62 -2.57 -2.03
CA LEU A 397 20.56 -2.42 -1.04
C LEU A 397 19.80 -3.74 -0.82
N PHE A 398 19.45 -4.45 -1.90
CA PHE A 398 18.80 -5.77 -1.83
C PHE A 398 19.64 -6.79 -1.05
N VAL A 399 20.93 -6.92 -1.39
CA VAL A 399 21.86 -7.84 -0.69
C VAL A 399 22.04 -7.42 0.78
N GLY A 400 22.16 -6.11 1.04
CA GLY A 400 22.23 -5.58 2.40
C GLY A 400 21.00 -5.91 3.23
N ILE A 401 19.80 -5.77 2.66
CA ILE A 401 18.53 -6.16 3.30
C ILE A 401 18.51 -7.65 3.59
N ILE A 402 18.82 -8.52 2.61
CA ILE A 402 18.87 -9.98 2.85
C ILE A 402 19.83 -10.33 3.98
N THR A 403 21.03 -9.76 3.96
CA THR A 403 22.03 -10.01 5.01
C THR A 403 21.51 -9.58 6.37
N PHE A 404 20.89 -8.40 6.45
CA PHE A 404 20.27 -7.91 7.68
C PHE A 404 19.14 -8.82 8.15
N LEU A 405 18.26 -9.27 7.25
CA LEU A 405 17.16 -10.18 7.58
C LEU A 405 17.66 -11.50 8.15
N LEU A 406 18.72 -12.07 7.57
CA LEU A 406 19.35 -13.28 8.11
C LEU A 406 19.92 -13.08 9.51
N VAL A 407 20.53 -11.91 9.78
CA VAL A 407 21.04 -11.58 11.11
C VAL A 407 19.90 -11.46 12.12
N ILE A 408 18.83 -10.75 11.80
CA ILE A 408 17.69 -10.60 12.73
C ILE A 408 16.91 -11.91 12.90
N SER A 409 16.94 -12.84 11.93
CA SER A 409 16.42 -14.21 12.13
C SER A 409 17.16 -14.93 13.25
N ALA A 410 18.50 -14.82 13.30
CA ALA A 410 19.30 -15.40 14.38
C ALA A 410 18.97 -14.75 15.73
N VAL A 411 18.67 -13.44 15.74
CA VAL A 411 18.19 -12.76 16.96
C VAL A 411 16.82 -13.30 17.36
N ALA A 412 15.86 -13.37 16.44
CA ALA A 412 14.48 -13.78 16.72
C ALA A 412 14.41 -15.17 17.39
N ILE A 413 15.11 -16.17 16.84
CA ILE A 413 15.12 -17.53 17.40
C ILE A 413 15.72 -17.59 18.81
N SER A 414 16.60 -16.65 19.18
CA SER A 414 17.19 -16.59 20.52
C SER A 414 16.29 -15.94 21.57
N THR A 415 15.13 -15.39 21.16
CA THR A 415 14.25 -14.64 22.06
C THR A 415 13.11 -15.46 22.67
N HIS A 416 12.85 -16.68 22.16
CA HIS A 416 11.76 -17.51 22.64
C HIS A 416 11.96 -19.00 22.31
N ASP A 417 11.34 -19.87 23.09
CA ASP A 417 11.34 -21.33 22.84
C ASP A 417 10.27 -21.77 21.82
N GLY A 418 9.47 -20.83 21.31
CA GLY A 418 8.40 -21.05 20.34
C GLY A 418 7.17 -20.20 20.72
N LEU A 419 6.44 -19.69 19.73
CA LEU A 419 5.25 -18.86 19.96
C LEU A 419 3.95 -19.55 19.51
N PRO A 420 2.80 -19.22 20.12
CA PRO A 420 1.50 -19.73 19.68
C PRO A 420 1.25 -19.47 18.19
N HIS A 421 0.54 -20.41 17.55
CA HIS A 421 0.26 -20.40 16.11
C HIS A 421 1.50 -20.47 15.20
N ALA A 422 2.63 -20.98 15.72
CA ALA A 422 3.77 -21.33 14.91
C ALA A 422 3.41 -22.34 13.80
N LYS A 423 4.10 -22.23 12.68
CA LYS A 423 3.99 -23.15 11.55
C LYS A 423 5.38 -23.64 11.20
N GLY A 424 5.57 -24.96 11.11
CA GLY A 424 6.81 -25.56 10.65
C GLY A 424 6.70 -25.91 9.17
N ARG A 425 7.74 -25.61 8.40
CA ARG A 425 7.85 -26.01 6.99
C ARG A 425 8.95 -27.05 6.76
N PHE A 426 10.09 -26.92 7.46
CA PHE A 426 11.26 -27.76 7.23
C PHE A 426 11.54 -28.73 8.40
N GLY A 427 10.56 -29.60 8.70
CA GLY A 427 10.77 -30.77 9.57
C GLY A 427 10.85 -30.50 11.07
N VAL A 428 10.29 -29.39 11.55
CA VAL A 428 10.28 -29.03 12.97
C VAL A 428 9.02 -29.56 13.66
N GLU A 429 9.22 -30.21 14.81
CA GLU A 429 8.13 -30.53 15.76
C GLU A 429 7.56 -29.20 16.28
N ILE A 430 6.32 -28.91 15.92
CA ILE A 430 5.62 -27.71 16.37
C ILE A 430 5.21 -27.96 17.83
N PRO A 431 5.63 -27.13 18.80
CA PRO A 431 5.10 -27.23 20.16
C PRO A 431 3.58 -27.05 20.11
N GLU A 432 2.82 -27.96 20.73
CA GLU A 432 1.34 -27.93 20.77
C GLU A 432 0.78 -26.60 21.31
#